data_AF-A0A2W7U126-F1
#
_entry.id   AF-A0A2W7U126-F1
#
_cell.length_a   1.000
_cell.length_b   1.000
_cell.length_c   1.000
_cell.angle_alpha   90.00
_cell.angle_beta   90.00
_cell.angle_gamma   90.00
#
_symmetry.space_group_name_H-M   'P 1'
#
loop_
_entity.id
_entity.type
_entity.pdbx_description
1 polymer ?
#
loop_
_entity_poly.entity_id
_entity_poly.type
_entity_poly.pdbx_seq_one_letter_code
_entity_poly.pdbx_strand_id
1 'polypeptide(L)'
;MGRYRKRLLENFQDENFNPDTRYELAYKRVKRIKGFYIHLLIYVLVNAFIIVSSFNRSVLGTEVFFRWETFSTALFWGIGLVAHGMSVFGRDLFFGADWEERKIKEFMDKDKSQKWE
;
A
#
# COMPACT_ATOMS: atom_id res chain seq x y z
N MET A 1 24.21 -24.33 7.83
CA MET A 1 23.04 -23.69 7.20
C MET A 1 23.37 -22.93 5.89
N GLY A 2 24.19 -23.48 4.98
CA GLY A 2 24.65 -22.74 3.78
C GLY A 2 23.87 -23.01 2.48
N ARG A 3 23.23 -24.17 2.35
CA ARG A 3 22.56 -24.62 1.11
C ARG A 3 21.21 -23.96 0.83
N TYR A 4 20.50 -23.50 1.86
CA TYR A 4 19.24 -22.79 1.70
C TYR A 4 19.45 -21.34 1.28
N ARG A 5 20.42 -20.64 1.88
CA ARG A 5 20.76 -19.25 1.54
C ARG A 5 21.28 -19.11 0.10
N LYS A 6 22.11 -20.05 -0.37
CA LYS A 6 22.64 -20.01 -1.73
C LYS A 6 21.53 -20.10 -2.79
N ARG A 7 20.56 -20.98 -2.57
CA ARG A 7 19.35 -21.10 -3.41
C ARG A 7 18.48 -19.86 -3.39
N LEU A 8 18.40 -19.17 -2.26
CA LEU A 8 17.60 -17.96 -2.13
C LEU A 8 18.21 -16.79 -2.92
N LEU A 9 19.54 -16.68 -2.89
CA LEU A 9 20.29 -15.70 -3.70
C LEU A 9 20.27 -16.04 -5.19
N GLU A 10 20.44 -17.31 -5.57
CA GLU A 10 20.26 -17.77 -6.95
C GLU A 10 18.86 -17.45 -7.47
N ASN A 11 17.81 -17.78 -6.72
CA ASN A 11 16.44 -17.48 -7.09
C ASN A 11 16.18 -15.96 -7.24
N PHE A 12 16.74 -15.13 -6.37
CA PHE A 12 16.61 -13.67 -6.47
C PHE A 12 17.33 -13.10 -7.69
N GLN A 13 18.50 -13.65 -8.04
CA GLN A 13 19.30 -13.23 -9.17
C GLN A 13 18.69 -13.71 -10.50
N ASP A 14 18.15 -14.93 -10.53
CA ASP A 14 17.35 -15.47 -11.64
C ASP A 14 16.04 -14.69 -11.84
N GLU A 15 15.33 -14.33 -10.77
CA GLU A 15 14.11 -13.50 -10.84
C GLU A 15 14.38 -12.13 -11.49
N ASN A 16 15.60 -11.60 -11.40
CA ASN A 16 15.96 -10.32 -12.02
C ASN A 16 16.30 -10.46 -13.51
N PHE A 17 16.80 -11.62 -13.93
CA PHE A 17 17.17 -11.91 -15.33
C PHE A 17 16.00 -12.48 -16.15
N ASN A 18 14.99 -13.07 -15.50
CA ASN A 18 13.84 -13.64 -16.19
C ASN A 18 12.82 -12.52 -16.54
N PRO A 19 12.51 -12.29 -17.83
CA PRO A 19 11.54 -11.25 -18.21
C PRO A 19 10.13 -11.50 -17.64
N ASP A 20 9.77 -12.76 -17.42
CA ASP A 20 8.45 -13.17 -16.92
C ASP A 20 8.22 -12.77 -15.45
N THR A 21 9.25 -12.85 -14.60
CA THR A 21 9.17 -12.53 -13.16
C THR A 21 9.12 -11.03 -12.91
N ARG A 22 9.87 -10.24 -13.69
CA ARG A 22 9.77 -8.77 -13.66
C ARG A 22 8.36 -8.29 -14.04
N TYR A 23 7.76 -8.93 -15.04
CA TYR A 23 6.39 -8.66 -15.43
C TYR A 23 5.40 -9.02 -14.31
N GLU A 24 5.59 -10.15 -13.63
CA GLU A 24 4.73 -10.57 -12.52
C GLU A 24 4.83 -9.63 -11.30
N LEU A 25 6.03 -9.15 -10.97
CA LEU A 25 6.27 -8.14 -9.93
C LEU A 25 5.58 -6.80 -10.26
N ALA A 26 5.73 -6.33 -11.50
CA ALA A 26 5.05 -5.14 -11.98
C ALA A 26 3.52 -5.32 -11.92
N TYR A 27 3.01 -6.48 -12.34
CA TYR A 27 1.59 -6.80 -12.29
C TYR A 27 1.04 -6.81 -10.86
N LYS A 28 1.76 -7.42 -9.90
CA LYS A 28 1.41 -7.40 -8.47
C LYS A 28 1.39 -5.97 -7.92
N ARG A 29 2.29 -5.10 -8.37
CA ARG A 29 2.31 -3.68 -7.99
C ARG A 29 1.08 -2.94 -8.50
N VAL A 30 0.77 -3.09 -9.80
CA VAL A 30 -0.43 -2.49 -10.42
C VAL A 30 -1.71 -2.99 -9.76
N LYS A 31 -1.81 -4.29 -9.43
CA LYS A 31 -2.97 -4.87 -8.73
C LYS A 31 -3.20 -4.23 -7.37
N ARG A 32 -2.13 -4.00 -6.58
CA ARG A 32 -2.22 -3.30 -5.28
C ARG A 32 -2.68 -1.85 -5.43
N ILE A 33 -2.11 -1.15 -6.41
CA ILE A 33 -2.49 0.25 -6.74
C ILE A 33 -3.97 0.32 -7.12
N LYS A 34 -4.44 -0.54 -8.04
CA LYS A 34 -5.85 -0.60 -8.43
C LYS A 34 -6.77 -0.89 -7.25
N GLY A 35 -6.38 -1.82 -6.36
CA GLY A 35 -7.13 -2.13 -5.15
C GLY A 35 -7.33 -0.91 -4.24
N PHE A 36 -6.27 -0.12 -4.04
CA PHE A 36 -6.36 1.13 -3.28
C PHE A 36 -7.30 2.14 -3.93
N TYR A 37 -7.20 2.36 -5.25
CA TYR A 37 -8.07 3.31 -5.96
C TYR A 37 -9.54 2.95 -5.87
N ILE A 38 -9.89 1.66 -5.90
CA ILE A 38 -11.27 1.21 -5.70
C ILE A 38 -11.76 1.57 -4.29
N HIS A 39 -10.94 1.30 -3.26
CA HIS A 39 -11.31 1.64 -1.88
C HIS A 39 -11.44 3.16 -1.67
N LEU A 40 -10.52 3.95 -2.23
CA LEU A 40 -10.57 5.41 -2.22
C LEU A 40 -11.83 5.93 -2.92
N LEU A 41 -12.16 5.37 -4.09
CA LEU A 41 -13.35 5.76 -4.86
C LEU A 41 -14.62 5.48 -4.06
N ILE A 42 -14.76 4.29 -3.48
CA ILE A 42 -15.91 3.95 -2.64
C ILE A 42 -16.00 4.90 -1.44
N TYR A 43 -14.88 5.19 -0.77
CA TYR A 43 -14.84 6.15 0.34
C TYR A 43 -15.34 7.53 -0.10
N VAL A 44 -14.83 8.07 -1.21
CA VAL A 44 -15.25 9.38 -1.73
C VAL A 44 -16.72 9.38 -2.13
N LEU A 45 -17.20 8.34 -2.82
CA LEU A 45 -18.60 8.23 -3.24
C LEU A 45 -19.56 8.18 -2.06
N VAL A 46 -19.25 7.40 -1.01
CA VAL A 46 -20.07 7.32 0.21
C VAL A 46 -20.10 8.67 0.94
N ASN A 47 -18.94 9.31 1.12
CA ASN A 47 -18.87 10.62 1.77
C ASN A 47 -19.58 11.70 0.94
N ALA A 48 -19.43 11.70 -0.38
CA ALA A 48 -20.12 12.62 -1.28
C ALA A 48 -21.63 12.39 -1.25
N PHE A 49 -22.10 11.13 -1.24
CA PHE A 49 -23.52 10.80 -1.11
C PHE A 49 -24.10 11.32 0.20
N ILE A 50 -23.37 11.18 1.31
CA ILE A 50 -23.77 11.74 2.61
C ILE A 50 -23.90 13.27 2.50
N ILE A 51 -22.89 13.97 1.99
CA ILE A 51 -22.91 15.44 1.85
C ILE A 51 -24.06 15.90 0.94
N VAL A 52 -24.23 15.29 -0.24
CA VAL A 52 -25.28 15.65 -1.19
C VAL A 52 -26.68 15.36 -0.64
N SER A 53 -26.83 14.25 0.09
CA SER A 53 -28.06 13.94 0.82
C SER A 53 -28.33 14.97 1.92
N SER A 54 -27.29 15.51 2.59
CA SER A 54 -27.42 16.63 3.53
C SER A 54 -28.03 17.86 2.89
N PHE A 55 -27.48 18.26 1.74
CA PHE A 55 -27.85 19.51 1.07
C PHE A 55 -29.26 19.44 0.50
N ASN A 56 -29.70 18.26 0.04
CA ASN A 56 -31.06 18.06 -0.47
C ASN A 56 -32.11 17.85 0.65
N ARG A 57 -31.69 17.53 1.88
CA ARG A 57 -32.58 17.04 2.94
C ARG A 57 -32.59 17.95 4.18
N SER A 58 -32.74 19.26 3.98
CA SER A 58 -33.15 20.19 5.04
C SER A 58 -34.55 19.90 5.63
N VAL A 59 -35.15 18.74 5.34
CA VAL A 59 -36.54 18.36 5.64
C VAL A 59 -36.64 17.21 6.66
N LEU A 60 -35.59 16.44 6.93
CA LEU A 60 -35.63 15.35 7.92
C LEU A 60 -34.41 15.37 8.85
N GLY A 61 -34.47 16.27 9.83
CA GLY A 61 -33.73 16.16 11.10
C GLY A 61 -32.23 16.46 11.02
N THR A 62 -31.89 17.70 11.35
CA THR A 62 -30.54 18.17 11.74
C THR A 62 -29.84 17.31 12.81
N GLU A 63 -30.60 16.47 13.51
CA GLU A 63 -30.16 15.52 14.55
C GLU A 63 -29.25 14.38 14.02
N VAL A 64 -29.39 13.96 12.76
CA VAL A 64 -28.63 12.79 12.23
C VAL A 64 -27.26 13.19 11.67
N PHE A 65 -27.12 14.42 11.19
CA PHE A 65 -25.88 14.92 10.57
C PHE A 65 -24.72 15.12 11.55
N PHE A 66 -25.03 15.43 12.81
CA PHE A 66 -24.05 15.60 13.88
C PHE A 66 -23.92 14.38 14.79
N ARG A 67 -24.39 13.19 14.37
CA ARG A 67 -24.09 11.97 15.11
C ARG A 67 -22.60 11.70 14.95
N TRP A 68 -21.88 11.83 16.06
CA TRP A 68 -20.47 11.43 16.22
C TRP A 68 -20.16 10.08 15.57
N GLU A 69 -21.13 9.18 15.45
CA GLU A 69 -21.02 7.89 14.77
C GLU A 69 -20.68 7.99 13.27
N THR A 70 -21.26 8.94 12.53
CA THR A 70 -21.00 9.07 11.08
C THR A 70 -19.61 9.65 10.84
N PHE A 71 -19.23 10.67 11.61
CA PHE A 71 -17.89 11.26 11.55
C PHE A 71 -16.81 10.32 12.08
N SER A 72 -17.08 9.59 13.17
CA SER A 72 -16.12 8.63 13.72
C SER A 72 -15.90 7.46 12.77
N THR A 73 -16.96 6.93 12.13
CA THR A 73 -16.82 5.89 11.10
C THR A 73 -15.96 6.37 9.93
N ALA A 74 -16.23 7.58 9.41
CA ALA A 74 -15.44 8.16 8.33
C ALA A 74 -13.98 8.47 8.73
N LEU A 75 -13.74 8.84 10.00
CA LEU A 75 -12.39 9.06 10.55
C LEU A 75 -11.63 7.75 10.71
N PHE A 76 -12.22 6.72 11.32
CA PHE A 76 -11.57 5.40 11.44
C PHE A 76 -11.30 4.77 10.08
N TRP A 77 -12.24 4.86 9.14
CA TRP A 77 -12.03 4.43 7.76
C TRP A 77 -10.98 5.28 7.06
N GLY A 78 -10.94 6.59 7.32
CA GLY A 78 -9.90 7.48 6.81
C GLY A 78 -8.51 7.08 7.29
N ILE A 79 -8.35 6.72 8.56
CA ILE A 79 -7.07 6.22 9.09
C ILE A 79 -6.66 4.91 8.40
N GLY A 80 -7.61 3.97 8.23
CA GLY A 80 -7.37 2.72 7.50
C GLY A 80 -6.98 2.96 6.04
N LEU A 81 -7.63 3.90 5.37
CA LEU A 81 -7.33 4.32 4.00
C LEU A 81 -5.93 4.93 3.90
N VAL A 82 -5.58 5.83 4.82
CA VAL A 82 -4.25 6.45 4.89
C VAL A 82 -3.16 5.41 5.14
N ALA A 83 -3.38 4.46 6.06
CA ALA A 83 -2.46 3.36 6.31
C ALA A 83 -2.32 2.43 5.08
N HIS A 84 -3.42 2.12 4.39
CA HIS A 84 -3.39 1.34 3.15
C HIS A 84 -2.65 2.09 2.04
N GLY A 85 -2.87 3.40 1.92
CA GLY A 85 -2.17 4.29 0.99
C GLY A 85 -0.68 4.35 1.27
N MET A 86 -0.28 4.48 2.53
CA MET A 86 1.13 4.37 2.93
C MET A 86 1.73 3.00 2.63
N SER A 87 0.97 1.91 2.77
CA SER A 87 1.46 0.57 2.40
C SER A 87 1.67 0.42 0.89
N VAL A 88 0.77 0.97 0.08
CA VAL A 88 0.80 0.84 -1.38
C VAL A 88 1.80 1.82 -2.01
N PHE A 89 1.78 3.09 -1.60
CA PHE A 89 2.56 4.18 -2.20
C PHE A 89 3.69 4.69 -1.31
N GLY A 90 3.74 4.35 -0.02
CA GLY A 90 4.76 4.91 0.88
C GLY A 90 6.18 4.58 0.44
N ARG A 91 6.38 3.44 -0.22
CA ARG A 91 7.67 3.10 -0.85
C ARG A 91 8.03 4.06 -2.00
N ASP A 92 7.07 4.42 -2.85
CA ASP A 92 7.27 5.34 -3.97
C ASP A 92 7.39 6.81 -3.53
N LEU A 93 6.60 7.23 -2.54
CA LEU A 93 6.51 8.63 -2.11
C LEU A 93 7.59 9.04 -1.11
N PHE A 94 7.95 8.19 -0.15
CA PHE A 94 8.88 8.55 0.93
C PHE A 94 10.31 8.08 0.69
N PHE A 95 10.48 6.96 -0.02
CA PHE A 95 11.79 6.30 -0.08
C PHE A 95 12.44 6.40 -1.47
N GLY A 96 11.69 6.72 -2.53
CA GLY A 96 12.22 6.87 -3.89
C GLY A 96 12.53 5.51 -4.55
N ALA A 97 12.56 5.50 -5.89
CA ALA A 97 12.72 4.26 -6.67
C ALA A 97 13.98 3.46 -6.31
N ASP A 98 15.08 4.15 -5.93
CA ASP A 98 16.37 3.53 -5.63
C ASP A 98 16.48 2.93 -4.23
N TRP A 99 15.53 3.19 -3.33
CA TRP A 99 15.63 2.68 -1.95
C TRP A 99 15.52 1.16 -1.86
N GLU A 100 14.68 0.55 -2.70
CA GLU A 100 14.51 -0.90 -2.72
C GLU A 100 15.81 -1.58 -3.15
N GLU A 101 16.45 -1.05 -4.20
CA GLU A 101 17.76 -1.52 -4.67
C GLU A 101 18.88 -1.29 -3.65
N ARG A 102 18.89 -0.11 -3.00
CA ARG A 102 19.83 0.19 -1.90
C ARG A 102 19.66 -0.74 -0.72
N LYS A 103 18.43 -1.07 -0.31
CA LYS A 103 18.19 -1.97 0.82
C LYS A 103 18.56 -3.40 0.50
N ILE A 104 18.26 -3.88 -0.70
CA ILE A 104 18.70 -5.20 -1.16
C ILE A 104 20.24 -5.26 -1.11
N LYS A 105 20.94 -4.23 -1.60
CA LYS A 105 22.40 -4.14 -1.52
C LYS A 105 22.93 -4.13 -0.08
N GLU A 106 22.30 -3.38 0.81
CA GLU A 106 22.69 -3.33 2.23
C GLU A 106 22.52 -4.70 2.92
N PHE A 107 21.44 -5.43 2.62
CA PHE A 107 21.23 -6.79 3.15
C PHE A 107 22.27 -7.78 2.58
N MET A 108 22.62 -7.66 1.30
CA MET A 108 23.68 -8.48 0.68
C MET A 108 25.05 -8.23 1.31
N ASP A 109 25.40 -6.97 1.57
CA ASP A 109 26.69 -6.60 2.16
C ASP A 109 26.79 -7.01 3.64
N LYS A 110 25.70 -6.87 4.41
CA LYS A 110 25.62 -7.38 5.79
C LYS A 110 25.72 -8.91 5.88
N ASP A 111 25.11 -9.63 4.94
CA ASP A 111 25.21 -11.10 4.91
C ASP A 111 26.62 -11.57 4.50
N LYS A 112 27.32 -10.81 3.63
CA LYS A 112 28.73 -11.05 3.34
C LYS A 112 29.60 -10.83 4.57
N SER A 113 29.46 -9.72 5.29
CA SER A 113 30.34 -9.43 6.45
C SER A 113 30.17 -10.45 7.57
N GLN A 114 28.93 -10.91 7.83
CA GLN A 114 28.62 -11.95 8.82
C GLN A 114 29.15 -13.36 8.47
N LYS A 115 29.60 -13.59 7.24
CA LYS A 115 30.10 -14.89 6.78
C LYS A 115 31.63 -15.02 6.87
N TRP A 116 32.31 -13.91 7.16
CA TRP A 116 33.77 -13.84 7.31
C TRP A 116 34.23 -13.61 8.75
N GLU A 117 33.30 -13.49 9.70
CA GLU A 117 33.50 -13.64 11.15
C GLU A 117 33.04 -15.03 11.59
#